data_AF-A0AA36H2M5-F1
#
_entry.id   AF-A0AA36H2M5-F1
#
_cell.length_a   1.000
_cell.length_b   1.000
_cell.length_c   1.000
_cell.angle_alpha   90.00
_cell.angle_beta   90.00
_cell.angle_gamma   90.00
#
_symmetry.space_group_name_H-M   'P 1'
#
loop_
_entity.id
_entity.type
_entity.pdbx_description
1 polymer ?
#
loop_
_entity_poly.entity_id
_entity_poly.type
_entity_poly.pdbx_seq_one_letter_code
_entity_poly.pdbx_strand_id
1 'polypeptide(L)'
;MWIMMMREKRDRRHFKRMRFPPFDDEEPPLHYADYILNVEPLEPIQMNLNAEEDATVMEWFYDHKPLASTRSVNGPTYRRWAFSIPIMATFYRLANQLLIKALNVAFPGGRKFEPIIKDINLDEDWNEFSDINEVIIRAPIRTEYRIIFPYYHNPSVVFSKTEHPDLPASYVYPLFNAFAISELEKTVENLRDNEKMEEFELPENIAGIFEGVTLYTDNTEPRCFFGKEFVQRALPSWYACEAKPQRRSYEEPYLFRSFKSTKSFQTTILDWMEAGLHMLRLDYNMLNLLIHRENLYYLHLDYNFKPVKTLTTKKRKRSRFGNALHLRREILRRTELVVDAHVQYRLNNVDAYQLADGLQYIFAHVVPLQV
;
A
#
# COMPACT_ATOMS: atom_id res chain seq x y z
N MET A 1 -8.15 -0.06 10.41
CA MET A 1 -9.02 0.42 9.31
C MET A 1 -9.84 -0.69 8.65
N TRP A 2 -9.23 -1.65 7.92
CA TRP A 2 -9.95 -2.68 7.16
C TRP A 2 -11.00 -3.46 7.98
N ILE A 3 -10.61 -3.97 9.14
CA ILE A 3 -11.51 -4.74 10.03
C ILE A 3 -12.69 -3.87 10.50
N MET A 4 -12.42 -2.64 10.94
CA MET A 4 -13.45 -1.72 11.41
C MET A 4 -14.45 -1.37 10.31
N MET A 5 -13.98 -1.10 9.08
CA MET A 5 -14.85 -0.85 7.93
C MET A 5 -15.75 -2.05 7.59
N MET A 6 -15.19 -3.26 7.61
CA MET A 6 -15.94 -4.48 7.32
C MET A 6 -16.99 -4.79 8.40
N ARG A 7 -16.65 -4.57 9.68
CA ARG A 7 -17.59 -4.70 10.80
C ARG A 7 -18.71 -3.68 10.70
N GLU A 8 -18.37 -2.40 10.51
CA GLU A 8 -19.36 -1.33 10.35
C GLU A 8 -20.30 -1.60 9.18
N LYS A 9 -19.76 -2.03 8.02
CA LYS A 9 -20.58 -2.39 6.85
C LYS A 9 -21.51 -3.57 7.11
N ARG A 10 -21.11 -4.52 7.96
CA ARG A 10 -21.93 -5.68 8.34
C ARG A 10 -23.02 -5.29 9.33
N ASP A 11 -22.68 -4.46 10.31
CA ASP A 11 -23.54 -4.18 11.47
C ASP A 11 -24.53 -3.04 11.20
N ARG A 12 -24.18 -2.08 10.33
CA ARG A 12 -25.06 -0.95 9.99
C ARG A 12 -26.15 -1.35 8.99
N ARG A 13 -27.42 -1.17 9.39
CA ARG A 13 -28.59 -1.51 8.55
C ARG A 13 -28.72 -0.69 7.28
N HIS A 14 -28.54 0.63 7.39
CA HIS A 14 -28.61 1.55 6.25
C HIS A 14 -27.40 2.46 6.25
N PHE A 15 -26.53 2.25 5.27
CA PHE A 15 -25.36 3.11 5.03
C PHE A 15 -25.71 4.13 3.95
N LYS A 16 -25.88 5.39 4.35
CA LYS A 16 -26.11 6.50 3.42
C LYS A 16 -24.78 7.09 2.99
N ARG A 17 -24.44 6.97 1.71
CA ARG A 17 -23.27 7.65 1.12
C ARG A 17 -23.48 9.17 1.09
N MET A 18 -22.40 9.92 1.27
CA MET A 18 -22.42 11.37 1.08
C MET A 18 -22.81 11.76 -0.36
N ARG A 19 -23.44 12.92 -0.52
CA ARG A 19 -23.78 13.42 -1.86
C ARG A 19 -22.57 14.14 -2.46
N PHE A 20 -22.46 14.03 -3.78
CA PHE A 20 -21.42 14.70 -4.56
C PHE A 20 -22.06 15.50 -5.69
N PRO A 21 -21.66 16.77 -5.91
CA PRO A 21 -20.76 17.57 -5.05
C PRO A 21 -21.36 17.83 -3.66
N PRO A 22 -20.54 18.05 -2.61
CA PRO A 22 -21.05 18.23 -1.24
C PRO A 22 -21.67 19.60 -0.97
N PHE A 23 -21.21 20.64 -1.68
CA PHE A 23 -21.72 22.01 -1.63
C PHE A 23 -22.34 22.40 -2.97
N ASP A 24 -23.24 23.39 -2.95
CA ASP A 24 -23.88 23.91 -4.15
C ASP A 24 -22.89 24.71 -5.02
N ASP A 25 -23.13 24.76 -6.33
CA ASP A 25 -22.24 25.41 -7.30
C ASP A 25 -22.08 26.94 -7.00
N GLU A 26 -23.12 27.58 -6.45
CA GLU A 26 -23.16 29.03 -6.15
C GLU A 26 -22.68 29.40 -4.73
N GLU A 27 -22.44 28.41 -3.85
CA GLU A 27 -21.99 28.67 -2.48
C GLU A 27 -20.48 28.97 -2.44
N PRO A 28 -20.05 30.11 -1.85
CA PRO A 28 -18.63 30.42 -1.75
C PRO A 28 -17.92 29.47 -0.77
N PRO A 29 -16.61 29.19 -0.98
CA PRO A 29 -15.82 28.37 -0.07
C PRO A 29 -15.86 28.91 1.36
N LEU A 30 -16.13 28.03 2.32
CA LEU A 30 -16.25 28.37 3.73
C LEU A 30 -14.93 28.92 4.29
N HIS A 31 -15.04 29.86 5.24
CA HIS A 31 -13.89 30.38 5.98
C HIS A 31 -13.56 29.52 7.18
N TYR A 32 -12.30 29.07 7.24
CA TYR A 32 -11.84 28.15 8.27
C TYR A 32 -11.99 28.72 9.69
N ALA A 33 -11.58 29.97 9.89
CA ALA A 33 -11.63 30.64 11.19
C ALA A 33 -13.06 30.79 11.73
N ASP A 34 -14.03 31.05 10.86
CA ASP A 34 -15.40 31.34 11.25
C ASP A 34 -16.20 30.06 11.53
N TYR A 35 -16.01 29.03 10.71
CA TYR A 35 -16.89 27.84 10.70
C TYR A 35 -16.25 26.55 11.22
N ILE A 36 -14.92 26.41 11.16
CA ILE A 36 -14.24 25.11 11.40
C ILE A 36 -13.33 25.15 12.63
N LEU A 37 -12.67 26.28 12.90
CA LEU A 37 -11.64 26.39 13.95
C LEU A 37 -12.17 26.01 15.34
N ASN A 38 -13.40 26.39 15.66
CA ASN A 38 -14.01 26.17 16.97
C ASN A 38 -14.86 24.90 17.07
N VAL A 39 -14.93 24.09 16.00
CA VAL A 39 -15.74 22.87 15.97
C VAL A 39 -14.85 21.66 16.25
N GLU A 40 -15.18 20.94 17.31
CA GLU A 40 -14.53 19.67 17.64
C GLU A 40 -14.98 18.60 16.64
N PRO A 41 -14.04 17.91 15.97
CA PRO A 41 -14.38 16.90 14.98
C PRO A 41 -14.93 15.62 15.64
N LEU A 42 -15.82 14.93 14.92
CA LEU A 42 -16.26 13.57 15.28
C LEU A 42 -15.09 12.60 15.42
N GLU A 43 -15.29 11.56 16.23
CA GLU A 43 -14.29 10.53 16.48
C GLU A 43 -13.80 9.88 15.16
N PRO A 44 -12.46 9.73 15.00
CA PRO A 44 -11.90 9.04 13.86
C PRO A 44 -12.09 7.53 13.96
N ILE A 45 -11.88 6.81 12.85
CA ILE A 45 -11.99 5.35 12.84
C ILE A 45 -10.78 4.72 13.52
N GLN A 46 -10.96 4.38 14.79
CA GLN A 46 -9.98 3.67 15.60
C GLN A 46 -10.54 2.31 16.01
N MET A 47 -9.66 1.31 16.07
CA MET A 47 -10.01 -0.01 16.56
C MET A 47 -9.67 -0.07 18.04
N ASN A 48 -10.56 -0.65 18.83
CA ASN A 48 -10.26 -0.95 20.22
C ASN A 48 -9.19 -2.05 20.27
N LEU A 49 -7.99 -1.67 20.70
CA LEU A 49 -6.85 -2.56 20.87
C LEU A 49 -6.97 -3.31 22.20
N ASN A 50 -6.44 -4.54 22.26
CA ASN A 50 -6.45 -5.33 23.48
C ASN A 50 -5.33 -4.85 24.42
N ALA A 51 -5.65 -4.53 25.67
CA ALA A 51 -4.69 -4.01 26.64
C ALA A 51 -3.53 -4.97 26.96
N GLU A 52 -3.73 -6.29 26.81
CA GLU A 52 -2.70 -7.29 27.09
C GLU A 52 -1.92 -7.64 25.82
N GLU A 53 -2.60 -8.07 24.76
CA GLU A 53 -1.93 -8.50 23.51
C GLU A 53 -1.31 -7.35 22.71
N ASP A 54 -1.93 -6.17 22.73
CA ASP A 54 -1.49 -5.00 21.95
C ASP A 54 -0.76 -3.96 22.82
N ALA A 55 -0.42 -4.30 24.06
CA ALA A 55 0.20 -3.40 25.04
C ALA A 55 1.39 -2.61 24.46
N THR A 56 2.21 -3.26 23.62
CA THR A 56 3.44 -2.67 23.06
C THR A 56 3.19 -1.52 22.07
N VAL A 57 2.01 -1.45 21.47
CA VAL A 57 1.66 -0.45 20.43
C VAL A 57 0.48 0.43 20.82
N MET A 58 -0.31 0.02 21.81
CA MET A 58 -1.61 0.62 22.15
C MET A 58 -1.61 2.14 22.29
N GLU A 59 -0.60 2.69 22.96
CA GLU A 59 -0.54 4.12 23.31
C GLU A 59 -0.33 5.04 22.10
N TRP A 60 0.42 4.59 21.10
CA TRP A 60 0.92 5.46 20.02
C TRP A 60 0.45 5.03 18.64
N PHE A 61 -0.28 3.91 18.52
CA PHE A 61 -0.65 3.32 17.23
C PHE A 61 -1.40 4.26 16.27
N TYR A 62 -2.20 5.17 16.83
CA TYR A 62 -3.03 6.12 16.07
C TYR A 62 -2.46 7.54 15.99
N ASP A 63 -1.24 7.77 16.47
CA ASP A 63 -0.57 9.06 16.35
C ASP A 63 -0.19 9.37 14.90
N HIS A 64 -0.16 10.65 14.54
CA HIS A 64 0.27 11.09 13.21
C HIS A 64 1.74 10.73 12.89
N LYS A 65 2.63 10.84 13.88
CA LYS A 65 4.05 10.46 13.79
C LYS A 65 4.46 9.68 15.05
N PRO A 66 4.15 8.39 15.13
CA PRO A 66 4.38 7.61 16.33
C PRO A 66 5.87 7.52 16.69
N LEU A 67 6.19 7.58 17.98
CA LEU A 67 7.55 7.41 18.50
C LEU A 67 8.61 8.38 17.92
N ALA A 68 8.20 9.51 17.34
CA ALA A 68 9.12 10.46 16.69
C ALA A 68 10.13 11.10 17.67
N SER A 69 9.80 11.13 18.96
CA SER A 69 10.66 11.59 20.06
C SER A 69 11.53 10.48 20.67
N THR A 70 11.35 9.23 20.26
CA THR A 70 11.96 8.05 20.89
C THR A 70 13.13 7.51 20.05
N ARG A 71 14.03 6.75 20.67
CA ARG A 71 15.17 6.08 20.01
C ARG A 71 14.77 5.17 18.83
N SER A 72 13.53 4.68 18.81
CA SER A 72 13.00 3.81 17.76
C SER A 72 12.99 4.47 16.38
N VAL A 73 13.02 5.80 16.30
CA VAL A 73 13.08 6.55 15.05
C VAL A 73 14.25 7.53 15.08
N ASN A 74 14.82 7.83 13.91
CA ASN A 74 15.94 8.76 13.77
C ASN A 74 15.61 10.26 14.00
N GLY A 75 14.56 10.57 14.76
CA GLY A 75 14.08 11.91 15.09
C GLY A 75 13.04 12.47 14.10
N PRO A 76 12.82 13.81 14.07
CA PRO A 76 11.70 14.45 13.35
C PRO A 76 11.79 14.33 11.83
N THR A 77 12.97 13.95 11.30
CA THR A 77 13.13 13.63 9.88
C THR A 77 12.38 12.36 9.46
N TYR A 78 12.10 11.46 10.42
CA TYR A 78 11.22 10.29 10.29
C TYR A 78 11.53 9.40 9.06
N ARG A 79 12.82 9.08 8.86
CA ARG A 79 13.30 8.34 7.67
C ARG A 79 13.68 6.89 7.95
N ARG A 80 14.13 6.59 9.17
CA ARG A 80 14.60 5.26 9.57
C ARG A 80 13.96 4.89 10.89
N TRP A 81 13.51 3.65 10.97
CA TRP A 81 12.92 3.07 12.16
C TRP A 81 13.67 1.78 12.53
N ALA A 82 13.72 1.50 13.82
CA ALA A 82 14.25 0.27 14.38
C ALA A 82 13.34 -0.14 15.54
N PHE A 83 12.62 -1.24 15.36
CA PHE A 83 11.65 -1.72 16.34
C PHE A 83 12.07 -3.08 16.92
N SER A 84 11.60 -3.36 18.13
CA SER A 84 11.81 -4.66 18.77
C SER A 84 10.91 -5.74 18.17
N ILE A 85 11.29 -7.00 18.38
CA ILE A 85 10.55 -8.18 17.93
C ILE A 85 9.07 -8.16 18.38
N PRO A 86 8.74 -7.85 19.65
CA PRO A 86 7.34 -7.82 20.10
C PRO A 86 6.46 -6.79 19.36
N ILE A 87 7.01 -5.60 19.06
CA ILE A 87 6.29 -4.57 18.29
C ILE A 87 6.01 -5.09 16.87
N MET A 88 7.00 -5.72 16.24
CA MET A 88 6.85 -6.31 14.89
C MET A 88 5.87 -7.47 14.84
N ALA A 89 5.87 -8.33 15.85
CA ALA A 89 4.91 -9.42 15.97
C ALA A 89 3.47 -8.89 16.12
N THR A 90 3.28 -7.85 16.92
CA THR A 90 1.98 -7.19 17.12
C THR A 90 1.48 -6.59 15.81
N PHE A 91 2.33 -5.86 15.07
CA PHE A 91 1.96 -5.33 13.74
C PHE A 91 1.64 -6.41 12.72
N TYR A 92 2.42 -7.48 12.68
CA TYR A 92 2.16 -8.61 11.80
C TYR A 92 0.77 -9.20 12.08
N ARG A 93 0.43 -9.41 13.35
CA ARG A 93 -0.87 -9.90 13.80
C ARG A 93 -2.01 -8.98 13.34
N LEU A 94 -1.88 -7.67 13.58
CA LEU A 94 -2.89 -6.67 13.21
C LEU A 94 -3.07 -6.53 11.69
N ALA A 95 -1.99 -6.68 10.91
CA ALA A 95 -1.98 -6.53 9.46
C ALA A 95 -2.43 -7.79 8.68
N ASN A 96 -2.54 -8.95 9.33
CA ASN A 96 -2.79 -10.26 8.71
C ASN A 96 -3.90 -10.28 7.64
N GLN A 97 -4.99 -9.54 7.86
CA GLN A 97 -6.13 -9.47 6.92
C GLN A 97 -5.74 -8.91 5.54
N LEU A 98 -4.78 -8.00 5.49
CA LEU A 98 -4.26 -7.43 4.24
C LEU A 98 -3.18 -8.33 3.64
N LEU A 99 -2.37 -8.97 4.49
CA LEU A 99 -1.27 -9.84 4.07
C LEU A 99 -1.77 -11.07 3.29
N ILE A 100 -2.78 -11.77 3.83
CA ILE A 100 -3.32 -13.01 3.21
C ILE A 100 -3.97 -12.72 1.84
N LYS A 101 -4.64 -11.57 1.69
CA LYS A 101 -5.28 -11.19 0.41
C LYS A 101 -4.29 -10.88 -0.71
N ALA A 102 -3.04 -10.60 -0.40
CA ALA A 102 -1.97 -10.40 -1.38
C ALA A 102 -1.28 -11.72 -1.78
N LEU A 103 -1.39 -12.76 -0.94
CA LEU A 103 -0.75 -14.08 -1.12
C LEU A 103 -1.65 -15.11 -1.81
N ASN A 104 -2.95 -14.81 -1.99
CA ASN A 104 -3.88 -15.69 -2.68
C ASN A 104 -3.70 -15.59 -4.21
N VAL A 105 -2.71 -16.35 -4.71
CA VAL A 105 -2.60 -17.05 -5.99
C VAL A 105 -3.48 -16.57 -7.16
N ALA A 106 -2.84 -16.19 -8.26
CA ALA A 106 -3.37 -16.34 -9.63
C ALA A 106 -2.27 -17.02 -10.47
N PHE A 107 -2.53 -18.09 -11.23
CA PHE A 107 -3.03 -18.05 -12.63
C PHE A 107 -3.70 -19.38 -13.02
N PRO A 108 -4.83 -19.35 -13.76
CA PRO A 108 -4.82 -19.23 -15.22
C PRO A 108 -5.69 -18.05 -15.73
N GLY A 109 -5.09 -17.18 -16.54
CA GLY A 109 -5.67 -15.89 -16.96
C GLY A 109 -4.63 -14.78 -17.16
N GLY A 110 -3.40 -15.15 -17.52
CA GLY A 110 -2.28 -14.24 -17.79
C GLY A 110 -2.65 -13.07 -18.69
N ARG A 111 -2.08 -11.88 -18.43
CA ARG A 111 -2.26 -10.75 -19.35
C ARG A 111 -1.54 -11.06 -20.67
N LYS A 112 -2.24 -10.83 -21.77
CA LYS A 112 -1.64 -10.80 -23.11
C LYS A 112 -0.98 -9.43 -23.30
N PHE A 113 0.31 -9.42 -23.63
CA PHE A 113 1.03 -8.22 -24.04
C PHE A 113 0.94 -8.06 -25.56
N GLU A 114 1.12 -6.84 -26.06
CA GLU A 114 1.42 -6.69 -27.47
C GLU A 114 2.74 -7.43 -27.78
N PRO A 115 2.80 -8.22 -28.86
CA PRO A 115 4.01 -8.93 -29.21
C PRO A 115 5.12 -7.92 -29.52
N ILE A 116 6.30 -8.16 -28.97
CA ILE A 116 7.47 -7.27 -29.11
C ILE A 116 7.91 -7.18 -30.58
N ILE A 117 7.75 -8.28 -31.32
CA ILE A 117 7.97 -8.37 -32.76
C ILE A 117 6.62 -8.76 -33.37
N LYS A 118 6.04 -7.88 -34.19
CA LYS A 118 4.72 -8.08 -34.82
C LYS A 118 4.83 -8.87 -36.13
N ASP A 119 5.98 -8.81 -36.79
CA ASP A 119 6.23 -9.40 -38.09
C ASP A 119 7.23 -10.55 -37.93
N ILE A 120 6.74 -11.70 -37.46
CA ILE A 120 7.45 -12.97 -37.68
C ILE A 120 7.02 -13.41 -39.07
N ASN A 121 7.96 -13.56 -40.01
CA ASN A 121 7.67 -14.12 -41.33
C ASN A 121 7.08 -15.52 -41.16
N LEU A 122 5.77 -15.66 -41.39
CA LEU A 122 5.04 -16.95 -41.35
C LEU A 122 5.43 -17.87 -42.51
N ASP A 123 6.18 -17.37 -43.49
CA ASP A 123 6.59 -18.12 -44.68
C ASP A 123 7.80 -19.05 -44.43
N GLU A 124 8.41 -19.03 -43.24
CA GLU A 124 9.52 -19.91 -42.82
C GLU A 124 9.07 -21.09 -41.92
N ASP A 125 7.80 -21.48 -41.94
CA ASP A 125 7.26 -22.56 -41.10
C ASP A 125 7.74 -23.98 -41.51
N TRP A 126 8.42 -24.14 -42.65
CA TRP A 126 9.02 -25.40 -43.10
C TRP A 126 10.53 -25.42 -42.88
N ASN A 127 10.95 -25.91 -41.70
CA ASN A 127 12.34 -26.26 -41.40
C ASN A 127 12.50 -27.78 -41.21
N GLU A 128 13.72 -28.29 -41.42
CA GLU A 128 14.10 -29.70 -41.20
C GLU A 128 13.74 -30.18 -39.78
N PHE A 129 13.80 -29.29 -38.79
CA PHE A 129 13.43 -29.57 -37.39
C PHE A 129 11.92 -29.66 -37.11
N SER A 130 11.08 -29.33 -38.09
CA SER A 130 9.61 -29.28 -37.96
C SER A 130 8.90 -30.37 -38.77
N ASP A 131 9.64 -31.33 -39.37
CA ASP A 131 9.04 -32.46 -40.09
C ASP A 131 8.20 -33.34 -39.14
N ILE A 132 6.92 -33.48 -39.47
CA ILE A 132 5.95 -34.24 -38.69
C ILE A 132 6.29 -35.73 -38.61
N ASN A 133 7.07 -36.25 -39.57
CA ASN A 133 7.44 -37.66 -39.61
C ASN A 133 8.60 -37.99 -38.65
N GLU A 134 9.38 -36.99 -38.24
CA GLU A 134 10.53 -37.15 -37.33
C GLU A 134 10.19 -36.72 -35.89
N VAL A 135 9.08 -36.00 -35.68
CA VAL A 135 8.63 -35.53 -34.36
C VAL A 135 7.67 -36.51 -33.69
N ILE A 136 8.08 -37.07 -32.56
CA ILE A 136 7.23 -37.95 -31.73
C ILE A 136 6.44 -37.13 -30.70
N ILE A 137 5.16 -36.88 -30.97
CA ILE A 137 4.27 -36.15 -30.06
C ILE A 137 3.61 -37.11 -29.07
N ARG A 138 4.13 -37.18 -27.83
CA ARG A 138 3.52 -37.99 -26.75
C ARG A 138 2.58 -37.20 -25.83
N ALA A 139 2.82 -35.91 -25.68
CA ALA A 139 1.99 -34.98 -24.93
C ALA A 139 1.99 -33.61 -25.62
N PRO A 140 0.86 -32.88 -25.63
CA PRO A 140 0.83 -31.55 -26.23
C PRO A 140 1.71 -30.58 -25.43
N ILE A 141 2.58 -29.84 -26.13
CA ILE A 141 3.43 -28.82 -25.51
C ILE A 141 2.55 -27.63 -25.12
N ARG A 142 2.30 -27.49 -23.81
CA ARG A 142 1.60 -26.34 -23.23
C ARG A 142 2.50 -25.10 -23.20
N THR A 143 1.90 -23.92 -23.27
CA THR A 143 2.59 -22.63 -23.25
C THR A 143 3.43 -22.41 -21.98
N GLU A 144 3.02 -23.03 -20.88
CA GLU A 144 3.65 -23.01 -19.58
C GLU A 144 5.05 -23.63 -19.65
N TYR A 145 5.25 -24.67 -20.46
CA TYR A 145 6.57 -25.28 -20.64
C TYR A 145 7.56 -24.32 -21.33
N ARG A 146 7.09 -23.43 -22.21
CA ARG A 146 7.95 -22.41 -22.83
C ARG A 146 8.42 -21.34 -21.83
N ILE A 147 7.71 -21.18 -20.71
CA ILE A 147 8.01 -20.20 -19.65
C ILE A 147 8.77 -20.85 -18.48
N ILE A 148 8.53 -22.13 -18.20
CA ILE A 148 9.06 -22.87 -17.03
C ILE A 148 10.52 -23.33 -17.24
N PHE A 149 10.97 -23.54 -18.49
CA PHE A 149 12.33 -24.02 -18.77
C PHE A 149 13.41 -22.96 -19.11
N PRO A 150 13.52 -21.82 -18.39
CA PRO A 150 14.75 -21.06 -18.27
C PRO A 150 15.39 -21.28 -16.88
N TYR A 151 15.94 -22.48 -16.65
CA TYR A 151 16.97 -22.81 -15.65
C TYR A 151 16.89 -22.19 -14.22
N TYR A 152 15.78 -22.29 -13.47
CA TYR A 152 15.80 -21.91 -12.05
C TYR A 152 14.79 -22.64 -11.16
N HIS A 153 15.23 -23.11 -9.99
CA HIS A 153 14.38 -23.69 -8.94
C HIS A 153 14.80 -23.12 -7.58
N ASN A 154 13.83 -22.59 -6.81
CA ASN A 154 14.03 -22.21 -5.42
C ASN A 154 13.67 -23.40 -4.51
N PRO A 155 14.48 -23.75 -3.49
CA PRO A 155 14.11 -24.81 -2.56
C PRO A 155 12.75 -24.50 -1.92
N SER A 156 11.86 -25.49 -1.85
CA SER A 156 10.54 -25.33 -1.25
C SER A 156 10.67 -24.98 0.23
N VAL A 157 10.17 -23.81 0.60
CA VAL A 157 10.14 -23.37 2.00
C VAL A 157 9.03 -24.14 2.72
N VAL A 158 9.40 -25.13 3.54
CA VAL A 158 8.47 -25.86 4.40
C VAL A 158 8.41 -25.14 5.75
N PHE A 159 7.39 -24.30 5.90
CA PHE A 159 7.15 -23.56 7.14
C PHE A 159 5.78 -23.94 7.72
N SER A 160 5.78 -24.48 8.94
CA SER A 160 4.55 -24.80 9.68
C SER A 160 4.22 -23.69 10.65
N LYS A 161 2.99 -23.18 10.57
CA LYS A 161 2.48 -22.12 11.44
C LYS A 161 1.85 -22.76 12.68
N THR A 162 2.33 -22.40 13.87
CA THR A 162 1.65 -22.69 15.13
C THR A 162 0.31 -21.95 15.18
N GLU A 163 -0.74 -22.60 15.66
CA GLU A 163 -2.04 -21.95 15.86
C GLU A 163 -2.32 -21.62 17.33
N HIS A 164 -1.71 -22.36 18.25
CA HIS A 164 -1.92 -22.22 19.69
C HIS A 164 -0.63 -21.76 20.37
N PRO A 165 -0.65 -20.64 21.11
CA PRO A 165 0.52 -20.12 21.82
C PRO A 165 0.93 -20.96 23.02
N ASP A 166 0.07 -21.88 23.47
CA ASP A 166 0.35 -22.77 24.61
C ASP A 166 1.31 -23.91 24.25
N LEU A 167 1.55 -24.15 22.96
CA LEU A 167 2.49 -25.17 22.51
C LEU A 167 3.93 -24.65 22.56
N PRO A 168 4.93 -25.49 22.88
CA PRO A 168 6.33 -25.09 22.81
C PRO A 168 6.73 -24.60 21.42
N ALA A 169 7.63 -23.62 21.35
CA ALA A 169 8.11 -23.05 20.08
C ALA A 169 8.71 -24.12 19.14
N SER A 170 9.42 -25.10 19.70
CA SER A 170 9.93 -26.28 18.98
C SER A 170 9.03 -27.49 19.24
N TYR A 171 7.92 -27.55 18.51
CA TYR A 171 6.95 -28.65 18.58
C TYR A 171 6.95 -29.48 17.29
N VAL A 172 6.91 -30.81 17.41
CA VAL A 172 6.75 -31.70 16.25
C VAL A 172 5.27 -31.71 15.87
N TYR A 173 4.95 -30.99 14.79
CA TYR A 173 3.58 -30.87 14.32
C TYR A 173 3.05 -32.22 13.79
N PRO A 174 1.76 -32.53 14.03
CA PRO A 174 1.10 -33.69 13.43
C PRO A 174 1.09 -33.68 11.89
N LEU A 175 1.32 -32.51 11.28
CA LEU A 175 1.47 -32.37 9.83
C LEU A 175 2.76 -33.02 9.30
N PHE A 176 3.77 -33.19 10.16
CA PHE A 176 5.01 -33.84 9.77
C PHE A 176 4.82 -35.34 9.70
N ASN A 177 5.36 -35.93 8.64
CA ASN A 177 5.42 -37.38 8.53
C ASN A 177 6.24 -37.94 9.70
N ALA A 178 5.70 -38.95 10.37
CA ALA A 178 6.41 -39.63 11.44
C ALA A 178 7.71 -40.23 10.88
N PHE A 179 8.80 -40.07 11.62
CA PHE A 179 10.07 -40.70 11.29
C PHE A 179 9.95 -42.21 11.56
N ALA A 180 9.83 -43.01 10.50
CA ALA A 180 9.91 -44.46 10.60
C ALA A 180 11.37 -44.89 10.43
N ILE A 181 12.03 -45.22 11.55
CA ILE A 181 13.35 -45.85 11.53
C ILE A 181 13.10 -47.36 11.52
N SER A 182 13.05 -47.97 10.32
CA SER A 182 12.68 -49.38 10.19
C SER A 182 13.89 -50.32 10.20
N GLU A 183 15.08 -49.88 9.78
CA GLU A 183 16.24 -50.76 9.60
C GLU A 183 17.56 -50.00 9.84
N LEU A 184 17.94 -49.87 11.11
CA LEU A 184 19.33 -49.59 11.47
C LEU A 184 19.89 -50.86 12.12
N GLU A 185 20.55 -51.71 11.34
CA GLU A 185 21.71 -52.39 11.94
C GLU A 185 22.61 -51.25 12.40
N LYS A 186 22.94 -51.20 13.70
CA LYS A 186 23.92 -50.23 14.19
C LYS A 186 25.21 -50.53 13.42
N THR A 187 25.47 -49.79 12.35
CA THR A 187 26.78 -49.79 11.73
C THR A 187 27.72 -49.17 12.75
N VAL A 188 28.41 -50.03 13.50
CA VAL A 188 29.51 -49.65 14.40
C VAL A 188 30.72 -49.31 13.54
N GLU A 189 30.53 -48.47 12.51
CA GLU A 189 31.66 -47.93 11.77
C GLU A 189 32.18 -46.72 12.56
N ASN A 190 33.26 -46.98 13.30
CA ASN A 190 34.14 -46.01 13.94
C ASN A 190 33.72 -45.44 15.31
N LEU A 191 33.01 -46.19 16.15
CA LEU A 191 33.14 -45.94 17.59
C LEU A 191 34.46 -46.58 18.04
N ARG A 192 35.45 -45.76 18.43
CA ARG A 192 36.70 -46.26 19.02
C ARG A 192 36.35 -47.12 20.23
N ASP A 193 37.04 -48.25 20.40
CA ASP A 193 36.83 -49.21 21.48
C ASP A 193 36.55 -48.51 22.82
N ASN A 194 35.37 -48.76 23.40
CA ASN A 194 34.92 -48.13 24.65
C ASN A 194 35.96 -48.30 25.78
N GLU A 195 36.76 -49.36 25.75
CA GLU A 195 37.82 -49.64 26.72
C GLU A 195 38.90 -48.55 26.81
N LYS A 196 39.13 -47.74 25.75
CA LYS A 196 40.06 -46.59 25.79
C LYS A 196 39.40 -45.27 26.17
N MET A 197 38.06 -45.21 26.21
CA MET A 197 37.29 -44.03 26.61
C MET A 197 36.98 -44.02 28.10
N GLU A 198 37.09 -45.16 28.79
CA GLU A 198 36.91 -45.26 30.24
C GLU A 198 37.97 -44.47 31.04
N GLU A 199 39.13 -44.16 30.42
CA GLU A 199 40.20 -43.35 31.03
C GLU A 199 40.06 -41.83 30.74
N PHE A 200 39.13 -41.42 29.88
CA PHE A 200 38.94 -40.02 29.49
C PHE A 200 37.72 -39.40 30.18
N GLU A 201 37.98 -38.61 31.22
CA GLU A 201 36.96 -37.81 31.89
C GLU A 201 36.99 -36.35 31.39
N LEU A 202 35.80 -35.77 31.17
CA LEU A 202 35.68 -34.35 30.90
C LEU A 202 36.00 -33.56 32.18
N PRO A 203 36.84 -32.51 32.12
CA PRO A 203 37.08 -31.63 33.26
C PRO A 203 35.76 -31.07 33.82
N GLU A 204 35.66 -30.96 35.15
CA GLU A 204 34.43 -30.53 35.88
C GLU A 204 33.90 -29.16 35.44
N ASN A 205 34.76 -28.35 34.86
CA ASN A 205 34.50 -27.02 34.35
C ASN A 205 34.06 -26.99 32.87
N ILE A 206 33.81 -28.15 32.25
CA ILE A 206 33.23 -28.27 30.90
C ILE A 206 31.75 -28.62 31.00
N ALA A 207 30.93 -27.68 30.55
CA ALA A 207 29.48 -27.76 30.50
C ALA A 207 28.99 -27.49 29.06
N GLY A 208 27.70 -27.68 28.81
CA GLY A 208 27.11 -27.28 27.53
C GLY A 208 27.28 -25.77 27.31
N ILE A 209 27.67 -25.35 26.10
CA ILE A 209 27.97 -23.93 25.79
C ILE A 209 26.83 -22.98 26.21
N PHE A 210 25.58 -23.43 26.13
CA PHE A 210 24.38 -22.66 26.49
C PHE A 210 23.53 -23.30 27.59
N GLU A 211 24.15 -24.09 28.48
CA GLU A 211 23.42 -24.80 29.54
C GLU A 211 22.66 -23.84 30.50
N GLY A 212 23.18 -22.63 30.69
CA GLY A 212 22.51 -21.59 31.49
C GLY A 212 21.37 -20.84 30.79
N VAL A 213 21.04 -21.17 29.53
CA VAL A 213 20.03 -20.47 28.72
C VAL A 213 18.89 -21.44 28.37
N THR A 214 17.64 -21.00 28.56
CA THR A 214 16.48 -21.80 28.19
C THR A 214 16.37 -21.94 26.67
N LEU A 215 15.91 -23.10 26.19
CA LEU A 215 15.82 -23.41 24.77
C LEU A 215 14.91 -22.44 23.99
N TYR A 216 13.83 -22.00 24.61
CA TYR A 216 12.92 -20.99 24.08
C TYR A 216 12.44 -20.05 25.19
N THR A 217 11.92 -18.91 24.77
CA THR A 217 11.29 -17.87 25.59
C THR A 217 9.97 -17.49 24.95
N ASP A 218 9.12 -16.75 25.67
CA ASP A 218 7.84 -16.25 25.15
C ASP A 218 8.00 -15.42 23.86
N ASN A 219 9.19 -14.84 23.66
CA ASN A 219 9.52 -14.04 22.48
C ASN A 219 10.27 -14.79 21.36
N THR A 220 10.50 -16.09 21.52
CA THR A 220 11.19 -16.92 20.50
C THR A 220 10.27 -17.26 19.32
N GLU A 221 9.00 -17.49 19.59
CA GLU A 221 7.97 -17.78 18.59
C GLU A 221 7.34 -16.54 17.90
N PRO A 222 7.10 -15.40 18.58
CA PRO A 222 6.43 -14.27 17.96
C PRO A 222 7.15 -13.81 16.70
N ARG A 223 6.32 -13.73 15.66
CA ARG A 223 6.74 -13.75 14.28
C ARG A 223 7.19 -12.38 13.87
N CYS A 224 8.45 -12.26 13.46
CA CYS A 224 8.91 -11.08 12.78
C CYS A 224 8.50 -11.10 11.31
N PHE A 225 8.06 -9.94 10.83
CA PHE A 225 7.99 -9.65 9.42
C PHE A 225 9.42 -9.64 8.85
N PHE A 226 9.81 -10.66 8.10
CA PHE A 226 11.00 -10.57 7.26
C PHE A 226 10.63 -9.75 6.03
N GLY A 227 11.23 -8.57 5.91
CA GLY A 227 10.87 -7.51 4.97
C GLY A 227 11.12 -7.78 3.49
N LYS A 228 10.91 -9.00 3.00
CA LYS A 228 10.93 -9.29 1.57
C LYS A 228 9.68 -10.05 1.15
N GLU A 229 9.13 -9.55 0.05
CA GLU A 229 8.03 -10.10 -0.74
C GLU A 229 6.63 -9.71 -0.27
N PHE A 230 6.25 -8.50 -0.68
CA PHE A 230 4.88 -8.03 -0.62
C PHE A 230 4.47 -7.33 -1.92
N VAL A 231 4.26 -8.09 -3.02
CA VAL A 231 3.46 -7.59 -4.16
C VAL A 231 2.88 -8.76 -4.95
N GLN A 232 1.56 -8.93 -4.93
CA GLN A 232 0.87 -9.64 -6.01
C GLN A 232 -0.60 -9.23 -6.09
N ARG A 233 -0.87 -7.97 -6.48
CA ARG A 233 -2.25 -7.60 -6.81
C ARG A 233 -2.47 -6.50 -7.84
N ALA A 234 -1.44 -6.13 -8.58
CA ALA A 234 -1.55 -5.23 -9.73
C ALA A 234 -0.55 -5.60 -10.84
N LEU A 235 -0.46 -6.89 -11.17
CA LEU A 235 0.48 -7.48 -12.14
C LEU A 235 0.64 -6.65 -13.43
N PRO A 236 -0.42 -6.12 -14.08
CA PRO A 236 -0.30 -5.38 -15.34
C PRO A 236 0.52 -4.09 -15.28
N SER A 237 0.32 -3.27 -14.25
CA SER A 237 1.01 -1.97 -14.07
C SER A 237 2.36 -2.17 -13.41
N TRP A 238 2.48 -3.19 -12.55
CA TRP A 238 3.71 -3.50 -11.84
C TRP A 238 4.79 -4.01 -12.79
N TYR A 239 4.52 -4.99 -13.65
CA TYR A 239 5.48 -5.44 -14.68
C TYR A 239 5.88 -4.31 -15.64
N ALA A 240 4.92 -3.45 -16.03
CA ALA A 240 5.20 -2.28 -16.86
C ALA A 240 6.03 -1.19 -16.13
N CYS A 241 6.05 -1.19 -14.80
CA CYS A 241 6.92 -0.33 -14.00
C CYS A 241 8.31 -0.94 -13.82
N GLU A 242 8.41 -2.26 -13.62
CA GLU A 242 9.70 -2.96 -13.50
C GLU A 242 10.48 -3.01 -14.83
N ALA A 243 9.78 -3.14 -15.96
CA ALA A 243 10.40 -3.15 -17.28
C ALA A 243 10.95 -1.78 -17.73
N LYS A 244 10.71 -0.70 -16.97
CA LYS A 244 11.28 0.62 -17.28
C LYS A 244 12.74 0.69 -16.83
N PRO A 245 13.63 1.32 -17.63
CA PRO A 245 15.04 1.41 -17.30
C PRO A 245 15.28 2.13 -15.97
N GLN A 246 16.42 1.82 -15.34
CA GLN A 246 16.92 2.45 -14.11
C GLN A 246 16.73 3.98 -14.19
N ARG A 247 16.26 4.60 -13.10
CA ARG A 247 16.16 6.06 -13.01
C ARG A 247 17.53 6.66 -13.35
N ARG A 248 17.58 7.48 -14.41
CA ARG A 248 18.78 8.25 -14.76
C ARG A 248 19.11 9.18 -13.59
N SER A 249 20.37 9.17 -13.16
CA SER A 249 20.85 10.05 -12.10
C SER A 249 20.94 11.47 -12.66
N TYR A 250 20.02 12.34 -12.24
CA TYR A 250 20.09 13.77 -12.46
C TYR A 250 20.41 14.45 -11.12
N GLU A 251 21.07 15.61 -11.13
CA GLU A 251 21.05 16.49 -9.96
C GLU A 251 19.59 16.87 -9.69
N GLU A 252 19.07 16.53 -8.51
CA GLU A 252 17.68 16.83 -8.16
C GLU A 252 17.56 18.28 -7.66
N PRO A 253 16.98 19.22 -8.45
CA PRO A 253 16.76 20.57 -7.97
C PRO A 253 15.64 20.57 -6.92
N TYR A 254 15.97 20.95 -5.68
CA TYR A 254 15.01 21.06 -4.59
C TYR A 254 14.19 22.36 -4.69
N LEU A 255 13.11 22.34 -5.51
CA LEU A 255 12.28 23.50 -5.82
C LEU A 255 11.82 24.30 -4.58
N PHE A 256 11.27 23.63 -3.56
CA PHE A 256 10.80 24.32 -2.35
C PHE A 256 11.94 24.91 -1.51
N ARG A 257 13.15 24.33 -1.56
CA ARG A 257 14.33 24.92 -0.91
C ARG A 257 14.75 26.21 -1.61
N SER A 258 14.67 26.23 -2.94
CA SER A 258 14.91 27.41 -3.76
C SER A 258 13.86 28.51 -3.54
N PHE A 259 12.59 28.16 -3.31
CA PHE A 259 11.58 29.16 -2.96
C PHE A 259 11.79 29.73 -1.56
N LYS A 260 12.06 28.88 -0.56
CA LYS A 260 12.28 29.30 0.82
C LYS A 260 13.48 30.23 1.01
N SER A 261 14.48 30.17 0.12
CA SER A 261 15.63 31.09 0.19
C SER A 261 15.29 32.51 -0.25
N THR A 262 14.18 32.71 -0.97
CA THR A 262 13.74 34.03 -1.42
C THR A 262 12.88 34.74 -0.38
N LYS A 263 12.92 36.08 -0.36
CA LYS A 263 12.15 36.90 0.59
C LYS A 263 10.63 36.81 0.41
N SER A 264 10.18 36.40 -0.78
CA SER A 264 8.77 36.33 -1.15
C SER A 264 8.01 35.16 -0.53
N PHE A 265 8.72 34.14 0.00
CA PHE A 265 8.11 32.94 0.57
C PHE A 265 8.42 32.83 2.06
N GLN A 266 7.39 32.57 2.84
CA GLN A 266 7.48 32.32 4.28
C GLN A 266 7.03 30.89 4.59
N THR A 267 7.38 30.36 5.76
CA THR A 267 6.98 29.02 6.22
C THR A 267 6.17 29.15 7.50
N THR A 268 5.03 28.47 7.53
CA THR A 268 4.17 28.36 8.72
C THR A 268 3.65 26.93 8.86
N ILE A 269 3.04 26.61 9.99
CA ILE A 269 2.34 25.35 10.26
C ILE A 269 0.85 25.67 10.31
N LEU A 270 0.05 24.96 9.52
CA LEU A 270 -1.40 25.14 9.43
C LEU A 270 -2.09 23.78 9.53
N ASP A 271 -3.37 23.80 9.90
CA ASP A 271 -4.23 22.63 9.73
C ASP A 271 -4.34 22.29 8.23
N TRP A 272 -4.39 21.00 7.91
CA TRP A 272 -4.54 20.51 6.54
C TRP A 272 -5.80 21.08 5.88
N MET A 273 -6.88 21.22 6.66
CA MET A 273 -8.14 21.82 6.18
C MET A 273 -8.01 23.28 5.81
N GLU A 274 -7.33 24.07 6.64
CA GLU A 274 -7.09 25.49 6.39
C GLU A 274 -6.23 25.67 5.12
N ALA A 275 -5.17 24.89 4.98
CA ALA A 275 -4.33 24.89 3.79
C ALA A 275 -5.10 24.49 2.53
N GLY A 276 -5.98 23.49 2.62
CA GLY A 276 -6.86 23.05 1.52
C GLY A 276 -7.81 24.16 1.05
N LEU A 277 -8.52 24.80 1.99
CA LEU A 277 -9.44 25.91 1.68
C LEU A 277 -8.71 27.13 1.11
N HIS A 278 -7.53 27.46 1.63
CA HIS A 278 -6.69 28.53 1.07
C HIS A 278 -6.25 28.22 -0.37
N MET A 279 -5.85 26.99 -0.65
CA MET A 279 -5.47 26.56 -1.98
C MET A 279 -6.64 26.71 -2.97
N LEU A 280 -7.84 26.23 -2.62
CA LEU A 280 -9.03 26.35 -3.48
C LEU A 280 -9.39 27.81 -3.78
N ARG A 281 -9.38 28.68 -2.76
CA ARG A 281 -9.64 30.12 -2.94
C ARG A 281 -8.61 30.78 -3.85
N LEU A 282 -7.33 30.44 -3.66
CA LEU A 282 -6.23 30.96 -4.49
C LEU A 282 -6.42 30.52 -5.95
N ASP A 283 -6.70 29.25 -6.18
CA ASP A 283 -6.84 28.67 -7.50
C ASP A 283 -8.07 29.21 -8.26
N TYR A 284 -9.21 29.36 -7.57
CA TYR A 284 -10.40 30.02 -8.11
C TYR A 284 -10.09 31.45 -8.58
N ASN A 285 -9.40 32.22 -7.74
CA ASN A 285 -8.99 33.59 -8.06
C ASN A 285 -8.01 33.62 -9.25
N MET A 286 -7.04 32.70 -9.32
CA MET A 286 -6.09 32.62 -10.42
C MET A 286 -6.78 32.34 -11.76
N LEU A 287 -7.74 31.42 -11.79
CA LEU A 287 -8.52 31.11 -13.00
C LEU A 287 -9.39 32.29 -13.43
N ASN A 288 -10.07 32.94 -12.48
CA ASN A 288 -10.88 34.12 -12.78
C ASN A 288 -10.03 35.30 -13.28
N LEU A 289 -8.88 35.56 -12.68
CA LEU A 289 -7.95 36.58 -13.17
C LEU A 289 -7.51 36.31 -14.62
N LEU A 290 -7.31 35.05 -15.00
CA LEU A 290 -7.01 34.67 -16.39
C LEU A 290 -8.19 34.95 -17.33
N ILE A 291 -9.41 34.57 -16.94
CA ILE A 291 -10.63 34.85 -17.71
C ILE A 291 -10.82 36.36 -17.91
N HIS A 292 -10.61 37.16 -16.86
CA HIS A 292 -10.70 38.60 -16.91
C HIS A 292 -9.60 39.22 -17.78
N ARG A 293 -8.37 38.71 -17.70
CA ARG A 293 -7.25 39.16 -18.55
C ARG A 293 -7.52 38.94 -20.03
N GLU A 294 -8.19 37.84 -20.38
CA GLU A 294 -8.61 37.54 -21.77
C GLU A 294 -9.90 38.27 -22.19
N ASN A 295 -10.43 39.16 -21.34
CA ASN A 295 -11.65 39.94 -21.57
C ASN A 295 -12.89 39.07 -21.83
N LEU A 296 -12.99 37.92 -21.17
CA LEU A 296 -14.08 36.97 -21.31
C LEU A 296 -15.17 37.17 -20.23
N TYR A 297 -15.64 38.40 -20.04
CA TYR A 297 -16.60 38.77 -18.98
C TYR A 297 -17.95 38.03 -19.02
N TYR A 298 -18.26 37.36 -20.13
CA TYR A 298 -19.47 36.56 -20.30
C TYR A 298 -19.31 35.11 -19.83
N LEU A 299 -18.09 34.68 -19.53
CA LEU A 299 -17.78 33.38 -18.98
C LEU A 299 -17.58 33.55 -17.47
N HIS A 300 -18.45 32.92 -16.69
CA HIS A 300 -18.31 32.83 -15.24
C HIS A 300 -18.07 31.37 -14.87
N LEU A 301 -17.08 31.15 -14.01
CA LEU A 301 -16.89 29.89 -13.32
C LEU A 301 -17.64 29.94 -12.00
N ASP A 302 -18.46 28.93 -11.74
CA ASP A 302 -18.98 28.67 -10.39
C ASP A 302 -17.86 28.17 -9.47
N TYR A 303 -18.17 28.01 -8.18
CA TYR A 303 -17.17 27.60 -7.20
C TYR A 303 -16.71 26.15 -7.42
N ASN A 304 -17.60 25.29 -7.96
CA ASN A 304 -17.29 23.93 -8.41
C ASN A 304 -16.57 23.86 -9.80
N PHE A 305 -16.05 24.99 -10.28
CA PHE A 305 -15.29 25.17 -11.53
C PHE A 305 -16.02 24.80 -12.84
N LYS A 306 -17.35 24.88 -12.92
CA LYS A 306 -18.14 24.72 -14.15
C LYS A 306 -18.58 26.08 -14.73
N PRO A 307 -18.84 26.14 -16.05
CA PRO A 307 -19.35 27.36 -16.68
C PRO A 307 -20.86 27.51 -16.45
N VAL A 308 -21.27 28.63 -15.85
CA VAL A 308 -22.67 28.87 -15.42
C VAL A 308 -23.63 29.17 -16.57
N LYS A 309 -23.19 29.95 -17.57
CA LYS A 309 -24.07 30.51 -18.62
C LYS A 309 -23.90 29.80 -19.96
N THR A 310 -25.03 29.52 -20.62
CA THR A 310 -25.02 29.05 -22.01
C THR A 310 -24.49 30.14 -22.94
N LEU A 311 -23.45 29.80 -23.71
CA LEU A 311 -22.78 30.75 -24.60
C LEU A 311 -23.30 30.64 -26.04
N THR A 312 -23.41 31.77 -26.73
CA THR A 312 -23.63 31.79 -28.19
C THR A 312 -22.44 31.17 -28.92
N THR A 313 -22.65 30.71 -30.15
CA THR A 313 -21.59 30.10 -30.98
C THR A 313 -20.37 31.00 -31.15
N LYS A 314 -20.55 32.31 -31.31
CA LYS A 314 -19.46 33.31 -31.39
C LYS A 314 -18.67 33.40 -30.09
N LYS A 315 -19.37 33.50 -28.94
CA LYS A 315 -18.76 33.56 -27.61
C LYS A 315 -18.01 32.26 -27.29
N ARG A 316 -18.61 31.10 -27.58
CA ARG A 316 -17.98 29.77 -27.40
C ARG A 316 -16.70 29.59 -28.22
N LYS A 317 -16.67 30.08 -29.46
CA LYS A 317 -15.45 30.02 -30.30
C LYS A 317 -14.32 30.88 -29.72
N ARG A 318 -14.67 32.06 -29.17
CA ARG A 318 -13.70 32.99 -28.57
C ARG A 318 -13.23 32.55 -27.18
N SER A 319 -14.08 31.89 -26.39
CA SER A 319 -13.75 31.37 -25.05
C SER A 319 -13.27 29.92 -25.07
N ARG A 320 -12.74 29.44 -26.20
CA ARG A 320 -12.27 28.06 -26.34
C ARG A 320 -10.85 27.96 -25.77
N PHE A 321 -10.76 27.48 -24.54
CA PHE A 321 -9.46 27.23 -23.92
C PHE A 321 -8.83 25.92 -24.41
N GLY A 322 -7.51 25.84 -24.28
CA GLY A 322 -6.75 24.64 -24.60
C GLY A 322 -6.79 23.60 -23.48
N ASN A 323 -6.25 22.42 -23.78
CA ASN A 323 -6.24 21.28 -22.84
C ASN A 323 -5.55 21.60 -21.52
N ALA A 324 -4.55 22.50 -21.49
CA ALA A 324 -3.85 22.87 -20.26
C ALA A 324 -4.78 23.48 -19.20
N LEU A 325 -5.64 24.41 -19.61
CA LEU A 325 -6.58 25.08 -18.70
C LEU A 325 -7.69 24.12 -18.27
N HIS A 326 -8.21 23.32 -19.20
CA HIS A 326 -9.21 22.30 -18.86
C HIS A 326 -8.65 21.25 -17.91
N LEU A 327 -7.44 20.74 -18.15
CA LEU A 327 -6.78 19.79 -17.26
C LEU A 327 -6.55 20.38 -15.86
N ARG A 328 -6.03 21.62 -15.78
CA ARG A 328 -5.85 22.32 -14.50
C ARG A 328 -7.18 22.44 -13.76
N ARG A 329 -8.24 22.85 -14.44
CA ARG A 329 -9.58 23.00 -13.87
C ARG A 329 -10.14 21.67 -13.35
N GLU A 330 -10.01 20.57 -14.10
CA GLU A 330 -10.48 19.26 -13.64
C GLU A 330 -9.66 18.71 -12.46
N ILE A 331 -8.35 19.00 -12.40
CA ILE A 331 -7.53 18.69 -11.22
C ILE A 331 -8.01 19.47 -9.99
N LEU A 332 -8.40 20.74 -10.18
CA LEU A 332 -8.90 21.59 -9.10
C LEU A 332 -10.27 21.15 -8.61
N ARG A 333 -11.24 20.95 -9.50
CA ARG A 333 -12.56 20.39 -9.17
C ARG A 333 -12.44 19.07 -8.42
N ARG A 334 -11.44 18.26 -8.77
CA ARG A 334 -11.19 17.00 -8.07
C ARG A 334 -10.62 17.20 -6.66
N THR A 335 -9.73 18.16 -6.51
CA THR A 335 -9.15 18.48 -5.20
C THR A 335 -10.19 19.10 -4.28
N GLU A 336 -11.07 19.92 -4.83
CA GLU A 336 -12.23 20.50 -4.15
C GLU A 336 -13.15 19.41 -3.57
N LEU A 337 -13.58 18.43 -4.37
CA LEU A 337 -14.40 17.31 -3.88
C LEU A 337 -13.77 16.59 -2.67
N VAL A 338 -12.43 16.49 -2.64
CA VAL A 338 -11.70 15.87 -1.52
C VAL A 338 -11.70 16.78 -0.30
N VAL A 339 -11.40 18.08 -0.47
CA VAL A 339 -11.40 19.06 0.63
C VAL A 339 -12.82 19.19 1.21
N ASP A 340 -13.83 19.35 0.37
CA ASP A 340 -15.23 19.52 0.78
C ASP A 340 -15.78 18.31 1.52
N ALA A 341 -15.38 17.09 1.12
CA ALA A 341 -15.71 15.89 1.89
C ALA A 341 -15.19 15.96 3.32
N HIS A 342 -13.96 16.46 3.51
CA HIS A 342 -13.41 16.67 4.84
C HIS A 342 -14.04 17.87 5.55
N VAL A 343 -14.47 18.92 4.84
CA VAL A 343 -15.21 20.04 5.45
C VAL A 343 -16.52 19.52 6.05
N GLN A 344 -17.28 18.72 5.30
CA GLN A 344 -18.51 18.10 5.80
C GLN A 344 -18.27 17.22 7.04
N TYR A 345 -17.15 16.50 7.08
CA TYR A 345 -16.76 15.71 8.25
C TYR A 345 -16.41 16.60 9.44
N ARG A 346 -15.64 17.67 9.23
CA ARG A 346 -15.26 18.63 10.29
C ARG A 346 -16.42 19.46 10.83
N LEU A 347 -17.44 19.68 10.02
CA LEU A 347 -18.71 20.28 10.43
C LEU A 347 -19.68 19.28 11.09
N ASN A 348 -19.26 18.02 11.27
CA ASN A 348 -20.04 16.95 11.88
C ASN A 348 -21.34 16.61 11.10
N ASN A 349 -21.40 16.94 9.80
CA ASN A 349 -22.52 16.61 8.91
C ASN A 349 -22.45 15.16 8.38
N VAL A 350 -21.25 14.59 8.32
CA VAL A 350 -21.01 13.20 7.92
C VAL A 350 -20.08 12.52 8.93
N ASP A 351 -20.26 11.21 9.11
CA ASP A 351 -19.39 10.42 10.00
C ASP A 351 -18.07 10.02 9.33
N ALA A 352 -17.11 9.52 10.11
CA ALA A 352 -15.80 9.14 9.62
C ALA A 352 -15.84 7.97 8.59
N TYR A 353 -16.81 7.06 8.72
CA TYR A 353 -16.98 5.93 7.80
C TYR A 353 -17.55 6.37 6.45
N GLN A 354 -18.49 7.31 6.46
CA GLN A 354 -19.04 7.99 5.29
C GLN A 354 -17.98 8.83 4.59
N LEU A 355 -17.12 9.55 5.33
CA LEU A 355 -15.99 10.26 4.76
C LEU A 355 -15.08 9.28 4.00
N ALA A 356 -14.71 8.14 4.61
CA ALA A 356 -13.83 7.19 3.97
C ALA A 356 -14.45 6.49 2.74
N ASP A 357 -15.75 6.13 2.79
CA ASP A 357 -16.48 5.64 1.61
C ASP A 357 -16.59 6.73 0.54
N GLY A 358 -16.79 7.99 0.94
CA GLY A 358 -16.80 9.15 0.06
C GLY A 358 -15.47 9.34 -0.67
N LEU A 359 -14.35 9.31 0.06
CA LEU A 359 -13.01 9.38 -0.53
C LEU A 359 -12.73 8.18 -1.45
N GLN A 360 -13.11 6.97 -1.04
CA GLN A 360 -13.01 5.79 -1.90
C GLN A 360 -13.81 5.99 -3.19
N TYR A 361 -15.04 6.48 -3.08
CA TYR A 361 -15.94 6.71 -4.20
C TYR A 361 -15.38 7.75 -5.16
N ILE A 362 -14.89 8.88 -4.62
CA ILE A 362 -14.15 9.91 -5.35
C ILE A 362 -13.06 9.18 -6.13
N PHE A 363 -12.04 8.63 -5.49
CA PHE A 363 -10.86 8.06 -6.16
C PHE A 363 -11.15 6.92 -7.13
N ALA A 364 -12.19 6.12 -6.90
CA ALA A 364 -12.61 5.05 -7.80
C ALA A 364 -13.37 5.56 -9.05
N HIS A 365 -14.14 6.64 -8.93
CA HIS A 365 -15.01 7.16 -9.99
C HIS A 365 -14.50 8.52 -10.51
N VAL A 366 -13.35 8.50 -11.18
CA VAL A 366 -12.74 9.74 -11.73
C VAL A 366 -13.60 10.35 -12.85
N VAL A 367 -14.12 9.52 -13.76
CA VAL A 367 -14.83 9.98 -14.98
C VAL A 367 -16.29 10.39 -14.72
N PRO A 368 -17.11 9.66 -13.94
CA PRO A 368 -18.52 9.99 -13.74
C PRO A 368 -18.75 11.30 -12.97
N LEU A 369 -17.78 11.72 -12.14
CA LEU A 369 -17.85 12.94 -11.35
C LEU A 369 -17.44 14.22 -12.11
N GLN A 370 -17.03 14.07 -13.38
CA GLN A 370 -16.65 15.17 -14.27
C GLN A 370 -17.78 15.64 -15.18
N VAL A 371 -18.86 14.87 -15.31
CA VAL A 371 -20.11 15.32 -15.94
C VAL A 371 -20.83 16.29 -15.00
#